data_AF-Q9LAX7-F1
#
_entry.id   AF-Q9LAX7-F1
#
_cell.length_a   1.000
_cell.length_b   1.000
_cell.length_c   1.000
_cell.angle_alpha   90.00
_cell.angle_beta   90.00
_cell.angle_gamma   90.00
#
_symmetry.space_group_name_H-M   'P 1'
#
loop_
_entity.id
_entity.type
_entity.pdbx_description
1 polymer ?
#
loop_
_entity_poly.entity_id
_entity_poly.type
_entity_poly.pdbx_seq_one_letter_code
_entity_poly.pdbx_strand_id
1 'polypeptide(L)'
;MNKKKMIKTSLASAAIFRAGFVTSQPTFVRAEEAPVASQSKAEKDYDAAVKKSEAAKKHYEEVKKKAEDAQKKYDEGQKKTVEKAKREKEASEKIAEATKEVQQAYLAYQQASNESQRKEADKKIKEATQRKDEAEAAFATIRTTIVVPEPSELAETKKKAEEAKAEEKVAKRKYDYATLKVALAKKEVEAKELEIEKLQYEISTLEQEVATAQHQVDNLKKLLAGADPDDGTEVIEAKLNKGEAELNAKQAELAKKQTELEKLLDSLDPEGKTQDELDKEAEEAELDKKADELQNKVADLEKEISNLEILLGGADSEDDTAALQNKLATKKAELEKTQKELDAALNELGPDGDEEETPAPAPQPEQPAPAPKPEQPTPAPKPEQPTPAPKPEQPAPAPKPEQPAPAPKPEQPAPAPKPEQPTPGPKIE
;
A
#
# COMPACT_ATOMS: atom_id res chain seq x y z
N MET A 1 -28.62 -12.97 -19.78
CA MET A 1 -28.17 -14.36 -19.55
C MET A 1 -26.88 -14.33 -18.75
N ASN A 2 -26.79 -15.11 -17.68
CA ASN A 2 -25.85 -14.93 -16.58
C ASN A 2 -24.53 -15.68 -16.86
N LYS A 3 -23.45 -14.97 -17.22
CA LYS A 3 -22.17 -15.52 -17.68
C LYS A 3 -21.47 -16.44 -16.66
N LYS A 4 -21.77 -16.29 -15.36
CA LYS A 4 -21.21 -17.12 -14.27
C LYS A 4 -21.72 -18.57 -14.24
N LYS A 5 -22.83 -18.91 -14.91
CA LYS A 5 -23.32 -20.30 -15.01
C LYS A 5 -22.83 -21.04 -16.26
N MET A 6 -22.11 -20.38 -17.16
CA MET A 6 -21.59 -21.01 -18.38
C MET A 6 -20.24 -21.70 -18.16
N ILE A 7 -19.45 -21.21 -17.19
CA ILE A 7 -18.07 -21.67 -16.95
C ILE A 7 -18.04 -23.08 -16.30
N LYS A 8 -19.02 -23.44 -15.46
CA LYS A 8 -19.01 -24.76 -14.78
C LYS A 8 -19.53 -25.92 -15.63
N THR A 9 -20.13 -25.65 -16.78
CA THR A 9 -20.73 -26.70 -17.63
C THR A 9 -19.84 -27.07 -18.82
N SER A 10 -18.77 -26.30 -19.08
CA SER A 10 -17.85 -26.59 -20.19
C SER A 10 -16.88 -27.74 -19.87
N LEU A 11 -16.41 -27.85 -18.61
CA LEU A 11 -15.46 -28.89 -18.23
C LEU A 11 -16.07 -30.31 -18.22
N ALA A 12 -17.39 -30.44 -18.04
CA ALA A 12 -18.08 -31.72 -18.19
C ALA A 12 -18.40 -32.08 -19.66
N SER A 13 -18.29 -31.11 -20.59
CA SER A 13 -18.67 -31.31 -22.00
C SER A 13 -17.49 -31.73 -22.89
N ALA A 14 -16.24 -31.52 -22.45
CA ALA A 14 -15.07 -32.07 -23.14
C ALA A 14 -14.93 -33.60 -23.01
N ALA A 15 -15.70 -34.24 -22.12
CA ALA A 15 -15.71 -35.70 -21.95
C ALA A 15 -16.72 -36.45 -22.85
N ILE A 16 -17.54 -35.75 -23.65
CA ILE A 16 -18.62 -36.40 -24.44
C ILE A 16 -18.23 -36.66 -25.90
N PHE A 17 -17.08 -36.21 -26.39
CA PHE A 17 -16.62 -36.53 -27.76
C PHE A 17 -15.55 -37.64 -27.82
N ARG A 18 -15.63 -38.62 -26.91
CA ARG A 18 -14.88 -39.89 -27.00
C ARG A 18 -15.81 -41.09 -27.22
N ALA A 19 -16.77 -40.96 -28.14
CA ALA A 19 -17.60 -42.08 -28.60
C ALA A 19 -18.18 -41.77 -29.98
N GLY A 20 -17.44 -42.07 -31.05
CA GLY A 20 -17.89 -41.64 -32.38
C GLY A 20 -17.40 -42.36 -33.61
N PHE A 21 -16.35 -43.19 -33.60
CA PHE A 21 -16.06 -44.04 -34.77
C PHE A 21 -15.02 -45.11 -34.43
N VAL A 22 -15.45 -46.37 -34.36
CA VAL A 22 -14.75 -47.59 -34.83
C VAL A 22 -15.60 -48.79 -34.40
N THR A 23 -15.62 -49.77 -35.29
CA THR A 23 -16.64 -50.79 -35.53
C THR A 23 -16.70 -51.95 -34.52
N SER A 24 -17.93 -52.41 -34.27
CA SER A 24 -18.35 -53.82 -34.15
C SER A 24 -18.06 -54.64 -32.85
N GLN A 25 -19.17 -54.91 -32.13
CA GLN A 25 -19.51 -56.12 -31.32
C GLN A 25 -19.15 -56.16 -29.80
N PRO A 26 -19.92 -56.91 -28.97
CA PRO A 26 -20.44 -56.42 -27.69
C PRO A 26 -19.80 -57.06 -26.43
N THR A 27 -20.33 -56.67 -25.27
CA THR A 27 -20.05 -57.11 -23.88
C THR A 27 -18.77 -56.58 -23.23
N PHE A 28 -18.91 -55.55 -22.39
CA PHE A 28 -18.95 -55.68 -20.92
C PHE A 28 -19.53 -54.40 -20.30
N VAL A 29 -20.52 -54.56 -19.42
CA VAL A 29 -21.01 -53.51 -18.53
C VAL A 29 -19.98 -53.39 -17.41
N ARG A 30 -19.20 -52.32 -17.41
CA ARG A 30 -18.41 -51.88 -16.25
C ARG A 30 -19.04 -50.58 -15.76
N ALA A 31 -19.88 -50.70 -14.72
CA ALA A 31 -20.16 -49.61 -13.81
C ALA A 31 -18.88 -49.39 -13.01
N GLU A 32 -18.00 -48.53 -13.50
CA GLU A 32 -16.93 -47.95 -12.72
C GLU A 32 -17.13 -46.44 -12.81
N GLU A 33 -17.40 -45.82 -11.67
CA GLU A 33 -17.35 -44.38 -11.52
C GLU A 33 -16.03 -43.90 -12.11
N ALA A 34 -16.11 -43.15 -13.21
CA ALA A 34 -14.95 -42.45 -13.73
C ALA A 34 -14.37 -41.62 -12.58
N PRO A 35 -13.06 -41.72 -12.28
CA PRO A 35 -12.45 -40.86 -11.28
C PRO A 35 -12.72 -39.42 -11.71
N VAL A 36 -13.22 -38.62 -10.77
CA VAL A 36 -13.34 -37.17 -10.88
C VAL A 36 -12.05 -36.68 -11.52
N ALA A 37 -12.14 -36.02 -12.68
CA ALA A 37 -11.00 -35.44 -13.38
C ALA A 37 -10.07 -34.81 -12.34
N SER A 38 -8.84 -35.33 -12.26
CA SER A 38 -7.84 -34.86 -11.30
C SER A 38 -7.68 -33.36 -11.54
N GLN A 39 -8.07 -32.52 -10.57
CA GLN A 39 -7.84 -31.08 -10.67
C GLN A 39 -6.40 -30.82 -11.08
N SER A 40 -6.21 -29.98 -12.10
CA SER A 40 -4.88 -29.64 -12.60
C SER A 40 -4.04 -28.99 -11.50
N LYS A 41 -2.72 -29.01 -11.64
CA LYS A 41 -1.84 -28.35 -10.67
C LYS A 41 -2.17 -26.85 -10.53
N ALA A 42 -2.34 -26.15 -11.65
CA ALA A 42 -2.64 -24.71 -11.64
C ALA A 42 -3.96 -24.41 -10.90
N GLU A 43 -4.99 -25.26 -11.03
CA GLU A 43 -6.23 -25.12 -10.25
C GLU A 43 -6.01 -25.34 -8.75
N LYS A 44 -5.18 -26.33 -8.37
CA LYS A 44 -4.82 -26.56 -6.96
C LYS A 44 -4.05 -25.39 -6.37
N ASP A 45 -3.12 -24.80 -7.13
CA ASP A 45 -2.32 -23.66 -6.70
C ASP A 45 -3.19 -22.39 -6.58
N TYR A 46 -4.15 -22.19 -7.49
CA TYR A 46 -5.18 -21.16 -7.35
C TYR A 46 -6.02 -21.34 -6.09
N ASP A 47 -6.54 -22.55 -5.82
CA ASP A 47 -7.31 -22.84 -4.61
C ASP A 47 -6.47 -22.62 -3.33
N ALA A 48 -5.19 -22.99 -3.35
CA ALA A 48 -4.26 -22.75 -2.25
C ALA A 48 -4.01 -21.25 -2.03
N ALA A 49 -3.80 -20.48 -3.11
CA ALA A 49 -3.63 -19.04 -3.07
C ALA A 49 -4.88 -18.35 -2.51
N VAL A 50 -6.08 -18.77 -2.91
CA VAL A 50 -7.35 -18.25 -2.40
C VAL A 50 -7.45 -18.46 -0.89
N LYS A 51 -7.15 -19.67 -0.39
CA LYS A 51 -7.14 -19.97 1.05
C LYS A 51 -6.16 -19.09 1.81
N LYS A 52 -4.94 -18.90 1.28
CA LYS A 52 -3.92 -18.00 1.87
C LYS A 52 -4.41 -16.55 1.92
N SER A 53 -5.02 -16.05 0.83
CA SER A 53 -5.58 -14.69 0.76
C SER A 53 -6.73 -14.47 1.75
N GLU A 54 -7.65 -15.43 1.88
CA GLU A 54 -8.72 -15.36 2.87
C GLU A 54 -8.21 -15.34 4.31
N ALA A 55 -7.17 -16.13 4.62
CA ALA A 55 -6.52 -16.10 5.93
C ALA A 55 -5.84 -14.75 6.20
N ALA A 56 -5.11 -14.21 5.21
CA ALA A 56 -4.48 -12.90 5.31
C ALA A 56 -5.51 -11.77 5.49
N LYS A 57 -6.64 -11.84 4.77
CA LYS A 57 -7.74 -10.89 4.91
C LYS A 57 -8.32 -10.88 6.33
N LYS A 58 -8.58 -12.07 6.90
CA LYS A 58 -9.07 -12.18 8.29
C LYS A 58 -8.11 -11.55 9.28
N HIS A 59 -6.81 -11.80 9.10
CA HIS A 59 -5.78 -11.21 9.95
C HIS A 59 -5.73 -9.68 9.82
N TYR A 60 -5.78 -9.14 8.59
CA TYR A 60 -5.81 -7.71 8.35
C TYR A 60 -7.01 -7.03 9.02
N GLU A 61 -8.23 -7.57 8.87
CA GLU A 61 -9.43 -7.01 9.51
C GLU A 61 -9.34 -7.02 11.04
N GLU A 62 -8.75 -8.07 11.63
CA GLU A 62 -8.54 -8.15 13.08
C GLU A 62 -7.55 -7.08 13.56
N VAL A 63 -6.41 -6.93 12.88
CA VAL A 63 -5.38 -5.95 13.25
C VAL A 63 -5.88 -4.53 13.04
N LYS A 64 -6.58 -4.26 11.93
CA LYS A 64 -7.23 -2.97 11.66
C LYS A 64 -8.17 -2.56 12.78
N LYS A 65 -9.03 -3.47 13.25
CA LYS A 65 -9.91 -3.20 14.38
C LYS A 65 -9.12 -2.84 15.65
N LYS A 66 -8.03 -3.56 15.93
CA LYS A 66 -7.14 -3.24 17.08
C LYS A 66 -6.52 -1.85 16.95
N ALA A 67 -6.11 -1.45 15.74
CA ALA A 67 -5.56 -0.12 15.47
C ALA A 67 -6.60 0.98 15.67
N GLU A 68 -7.83 0.79 15.17
CA GLU A 68 -8.96 1.71 15.39
C GLU A 68 -9.29 1.85 16.89
N ASP A 69 -9.35 0.73 17.63
CA ASP A 69 -9.62 0.73 19.07
C ASP A 69 -8.49 1.42 19.87
N ALA A 70 -7.23 1.22 19.48
CA ALA A 70 -6.08 1.88 20.11
C ALA A 70 -6.09 3.40 19.86
N GLN A 71 -6.36 3.81 18.62
CA GLN A 71 -6.47 5.23 18.25
C GLN A 71 -7.61 5.91 19.01
N LYS A 72 -8.77 5.26 19.11
CA LYS A 72 -9.92 5.81 19.85
C LYS A 72 -9.60 6.09 21.32
N LYS A 73 -8.85 5.20 21.98
CA LYS A 73 -8.41 5.41 23.39
C LYS A 73 -7.52 6.64 23.53
N TYR A 74 -6.60 6.84 22.59
CA TYR A 74 -5.74 8.02 22.57
C TYR A 74 -6.54 9.31 22.35
N ASP A 75 -7.43 9.31 21.36
CA ASP A 75 -8.27 10.47 21.02
C ASP A 75 -9.22 10.85 22.17
N GLU A 76 -9.79 9.86 22.87
CA GLU A 76 -10.60 10.07 24.07
C GLU A 76 -9.79 10.70 25.21
N GLY A 77 -8.54 10.26 25.41
CA GLY A 77 -7.62 10.85 26.38
C GLY A 77 -7.28 12.31 26.06
N GLN A 78 -6.97 12.61 24.80
CA GLN A 78 -6.74 13.97 24.34
C GLN A 78 -7.98 14.86 24.54
N LYS A 79 -9.16 14.36 24.15
CA LYS A 79 -10.41 15.12 24.27
C LYS A 79 -10.69 15.50 25.72
N LYS A 80 -10.49 14.59 26.68
CA LYS A 80 -10.63 14.90 28.13
C LYS A 80 -9.66 15.99 28.57
N THR A 81 -8.41 15.93 28.10
CA THR A 81 -7.37 16.91 28.41
C THR A 81 -7.75 18.31 27.90
N VAL A 82 -8.18 18.41 26.64
CA VAL A 82 -8.62 19.67 26.02
C VAL A 82 -9.88 20.23 26.69
N GLU A 83 -10.87 19.37 26.97
CA GLU A 83 -12.11 19.75 27.66
C GLU A 83 -11.86 20.26 29.08
N LYS A 84 -10.92 19.67 29.82
CA LYS A 84 -10.51 20.17 31.13
C LYS A 84 -9.84 21.54 31.00
N ALA A 85 -8.87 21.68 30.12
CA ALA A 85 -8.14 22.93 29.92
C ALA A 85 -9.08 24.08 29.53
N LYS A 86 -10.07 23.82 28.66
CA LYS A 86 -11.08 24.81 28.28
C LYS A 86 -11.93 25.25 29.48
N ARG A 87 -12.46 24.32 30.26
CA ARG A 87 -13.27 24.66 31.45
C ARG A 87 -12.45 25.34 32.53
N GLU A 88 -11.20 24.93 32.74
CA GLU A 88 -10.29 25.62 33.65
C GLU A 88 -10.01 27.04 33.19
N LYS A 89 -9.77 27.26 31.89
CA LYS A 89 -9.59 28.61 31.33
C LYS A 89 -10.82 29.49 31.58
N GLU A 90 -12.01 29.03 31.20
CA GLU A 90 -13.27 29.77 31.41
C GLU A 90 -13.52 30.08 32.89
N ALA A 91 -13.24 29.15 33.79
CA ALA A 91 -13.38 29.37 35.24
C ALA A 91 -12.30 30.30 35.79
N SER A 92 -11.07 30.27 35.27
CA SER A 92 -9.99 31.19 35.66
C SER A 92 -10.29 32.63 35.21
N GLU A 93 -10.92 32.81 34.05
CA GLU A 93 -11.37 34.12 33.56
C GLU A 93 -12.43 34.72 34.50
N LYS A 94 -13.38 33.89 34.99
CA LYS A 94 -14.36 34.31 36.00
C LYS A 94 -13.72 34.69 37.33
N ILE A 95 -12.70 33.96 37.78
CA ILE A 95 -11.93 34.31 38.98
C ILE A 95 -11.22 35.66 38.78
N ALA A 96 -10.61 35.88 37.62
CA ALA A 96 -9.93 37.14 37.30
C ALA A 96 -10.91 38.32 37.28
N GLU A 97 -12.10 38.14 36.70
CA GLU A 97 -13.17 39.14 36.69
C GLU A 97 -13.67 39.46 38.10
N ALA A 98 -14.00 38.44 38.91
CA ALA A 98 -14.42 38.64 40.30
C ALA A 98 -13.31 39.27 41.15
N THR A 99 -12.04 38.92 40.91
CA THR A 99 -10.90 39.55 41.59
C THR A 99 -10.77 41.03 41.24
N LYS A 100 -11.01 41.39 39.96
CA LYS A 100 -11.04 42.78 39.52
C LYS A 100 -12.18 43.56 40.18
N GLU A 101 -13.37 42.97 40.33
CA GLU A 101 -14.50 43.58 41.05
C GLU A 101 -14.15 43.86 42.51
N VAL A 102 -13.53 42.90 43.21
CA VAL A 102 -13.06 43.09 44.59
C VAL A 102 -12.09 44.26 44.68
N GLN A 103 -11.09 44.32 43.79
CA GLN A 103 -10.11 45.42 43.76
C GLN A 103 -10.79 46.78 43.54
N GLN A 104 -11.75 46.85 42.62
CA GLN A 104 -12.51 48.07 42.35
C GLN A 104 -13.36 48.50 43.55
N ALA A 105 -13.99 47.56 44.25
CA ALA A 105 -14.77 47.85 45.45
C ALA A 105 -13.88 48.37 46.59
N TYR A 106 -12.67 47.82 46.76
CA TYR A 106 -11.68 48.35 47.71
C TYR A 106 -11.19 49.76 47.35
N LEU A 107 -10.95 50.04 46.06
CA LEU A 107 -10.60 51.39 45.61
C LEU A 107 -11.73 52.39 45.89
N ALA A 108 -12.98 52.01 45.64
CA ALA A 108 -14.15 52.84 45.95
C ALA A 108 -14.28 53.12 47.45
N TYR A 109 -13.98 52.13 48.31
CA TYR A 109 -13.94 52.30 49.76
C TYR A 109 -12.88 53.34 50.18
N GLN A 110 -11.68 53.29 49.60
CA GLN A 110 -10.62 54.25 49.87
C GLN A 110 -10.98 55.68 49.42
N GLN A 111 -11.75 55.82 48.34
CA GLN A 111 -12.19 57.10 47.79
C GLN A 111 -13.44 57.68 48.47
N ALA A 112 -14.11 56.91 49.33
CA ALA A 112 -15.35 57.33 49.98
C ALA A 112 -15.14 58.50 50.96
N SER A 113 -15.91 59.59 50.77
CA SER A 113 -15.79 60.82 51.55
C SER A 113 -16.70 60.87 52.79
N ASN A 114 -17.67 59.97 52.91
CA ASN A 114 -18.58 59.91 54.06
C ASN A 114 -18.92 58.47 54.47
N GLU A 115 -19.53 58.33 55.65
CA GLU A 115 -19.82 57.02 56.26
C GLU A 115 -20.84 56.20 55.46
N SER A 116 -21.79 56.86 54.78
CA SER A 116 -22.78 56.20 53.92
C SER A 116 -22.11 55.52 52.72
N GLN A 117 -21.23 56.25 52.03
CA GLN A 117 -20.45 55.72 50.90
C GLN A 117 -19.52 54.57 51.32
N ARG A 118 -18.94 54.64 52.52
CA ARG A 118 -18.13 53.54 53.08
C ARG A 118 -18.96 52.28 53.32
N LYS A 119 -20.17 52.40 53.90
CA LYS A 119 -21.08 51.27 54.12
C LYS A 119 -21.53 50.61 52.82
N GLU A 120 -21.77 51.41 51.77
CA GLU A 120 -22.10 50.88 50.45
C GLU A 120 -20.92 50.15 49.80
N ALA A 121 -19.72 50.72 49.89
CA ALA A 121 -18.50 50.07 49.41
C ALA A 121 -18.19 48.77 50.19
N ASP A 122 -18.39 48.73 51.52
CA ASP A 122 -18.27 47.51 52.33
C ASP A 122 -19.24 46.40 51.88
N LYS A 123 -20.49 46.76 51.54
CA LYS A 123 -21.45 45.80 50.99
C LYS A 123 -20.97 45.23 49.65
N LYS A 124 -20.48 46.11 48.76
CA LYS A 124 -19.92 45.72 47.45
C LYS A 124 -18.68 44.83 47.60
N ILE A 125 -17.81 45.11 48.57
CA ILE A 125 -16.64 44.27 48.89
C ILE A 125 -17.10 42.87 49.33
N LYS A 126 -18.07 42.76 50.24
CA LYS A 126 -18.59 41.46 50.69
C LYS A 126 -19.20 40.67 49.54
N GLU A 127 -20.05 41.31 48.73
CA GLU A 127 -20.69 40.67 47.57
C GLU A 127 -19.65 40.22 46.52
N ALA A 128 -18.68 41.05 46.19
CA ALA A 128 -17.62 40.72 45.23
C ALA A 128 -16.68 39.62 45.76
N THR A 129 -16.38 39.64 47.06
CA THR A 129 -15.56 38.60 47.72
C THR A 129 -16.29 37.26 47.68
N GLN A 130 -17.58 37.24 48.00
CA GLN A 130 -18.39 36.03 47.91
C GLN A 130 -18.41 35.47 46.48
N ARG A 131 -18.59 36.31 45.45
CA ARG A 131 -18.51 35.86 44.04
C ARG A 131 -17.15 35.29 43.68
N LYS A 132 -16.07 35.87 44.20
CA LYS A 132 -14.70 35.36 44.01
C LYS A 132 -14.55 33.97 44.64
N ASP A 133 -14.99 33.80 45.88
CA ASP A 133 -14.93 32.51 46.58
C ASP A 133 -15.77 31.43 45.88
N GLU A 134 -16.96 31.79 45.39
CA GLU A 134 -17.82 30.90 44.59
C GLU A 134 -17.15 30.50 43.25
N ALA A 135 -16.49 31.45 42.57
CA ALA A 135 -15.75 31.16 41.34
C ALA A 135 -14.52 30.27 41.60
N GLU A 136 -13.80 30.50 42.70
CA GLU A 136 -12.68 29.66 43.13
C GLU A 136 -13.13 28.25 43.50
N ALA A 137 -14.27 28.10 44.20
CA ALA A 137 -14.87 26.81 44.50
C ALA A 137 -15.33 26.07 43.22
N ALA A 138 -15.89 26.78 42.24
CA ALA A 138 -16.26 26.21 40.95
C ALA A 138 -15.04 25.72 40.16
N PHE A 139 -13.93 26.47 40.16
CA PHE A 139 -12.67 26.07 39.55
C PHE A 139 -12.05 24.84 40.23
N ALA A 140 -12.05 24.80 41.57
CA ALA A 140 -11.60 23.63 42.33
C ALA A 140 -12.44 22.38 41.99
N THR A 141 -13.76 22.55 41.84
CA THR A 141 -14.67 21.47 41.43
C THR A 141 -14.37 20.95 40.02
N ILE A 142 -14.03 21.82 39.07
CA ILE A 142 -13.63 21.40 37.71
C ILE A 142 -12.36 20.54 37.76
N ARG A 143 -11.39 20.94 38.58
CA ARG A 143 -10.11 20.22 38.74
C ARG A 143 -10.26 18.81 39.29
N THR A 144 -11.20 18.62 40.22
CA THR A 144 -11.43 17.32 40.88
C THR A 144 -12.38 16.43 40.08
N THR A 145 -13.38 17.00 39.39
CA THR A 145 -14.42 16.23 38.70
C THR A 145 -13.93 15.71 37.35
N ILE A 146 -13.05 16.45 36.67
CA ILE A 146 -12.50 16.04 35.37
C ILE A 146 -11.14 15.40 35.57
N VAL A 147 -11.13 14.07 35.63
CA VAL A 147 -9.91 13.26 35.65
C VAL A 147 -9.34 13.21 34.24
N VAL A 148 -8.14 13.76 34.09
CA VAL A 148 -7.37 13.75 32.84
C VAL A 148 -6.30 12.69 32.96
N PRO A 149 -6.05 11.89 31.90
CA PRO A 149 -4.95 10.93 31.91
C PRO A 149 -3.63 11.62 32.20
N GLU A 150 -2.76 10.97 32.97
CA GLU A 150 -1.42 11.48 33.23
C GLU A 150 -0.66 11.65 31.89
N PRO A 151 0.27 12.61 31.76
CA PRO A 151 1.04 12.80 30.53
C PRO A 151 1.76 11.53 30.06
N SER A 152 2.24 10.71 31.00
CA SER A 152 2.85 9.41 30.74
C SER A 152 1.86 8.39 30.17
N GLU A 153 0.64 8.32 30.71
CA GLU A 153 -0.42 7.44 30.21
C GLU A 153 -0.89 7.87 28.81
N LEU A 154 -0.96 9.17 28.55
CA LEU A 154 -1.30 9.70 27.24
C LEU A 154 -0.20 9.41 26.21
N ALA A 155 1.07 9.48 26.61
CA ALA A 155 2.21 9.09 25.77
C ALA A 155 2.21 7.57 25.48
N GLU A 156 1.91 6.73 26.47
CA GLU A 156 1.77 5.29 26.27
C GLU A 156 0.63 4.93 25.32
N THR A 157 -0.54 5.56 25.47
CA THR A 157 -1.68 5.33 24.58
C THR A 157 -1.41 5.81 23.17
N LYS A 158 -0.67 6.92 22.99
CA LYS A 158 -0.16 7.37 21.69
C LYS A 158 0.72 6.32 21.04
N LYS A 159 1.75 5.87 21.77
CA LYS A 159 2.71 4.87 21.29
C LYS A 159 2.00 3.58 20.89
N LYS A 160 1.07 3.08 21.71
CA LYS A 160 0.25 1.89 21.40
C LYS A 160 -0.60 2.08 20.14
N ALA A 161 -1.14 3.28 19.91
CA ALA A 161 -1.90 3.58 18.70
C ALA A 161 -1.01 3.63 17.45
N GLU A 162 0.18 4.22 17.55
CA GLU A 162 1.15 4.26 16.44
C GLU A 162 1.71 2.87 16.10
N GLU A 163 2.04 2.06 17.12
CA GLU A 163 2.46 0.66 16.95
C GLU A 163 1.35 -0.18 16.29
N ALA A 164 0.10 -0.04 16.74
CA ALA A 164 -1.02 -0.78 16.16
C ALA A 164 -1.29 -0.38 14.70
N LYS A 165 -1.13 0.90 14.34
CA LYS A 165 -1.20 1.36 12.94
C LYS A 165 -0.06 0.82 12.07
N ALA A 166 1.15 0.71 12.63
CA ALA A 166 2.26 0.09 11.94
C ALA A 166 1.98 -1.40 11.65
N GLU A 167 1.44 -2.12 12.63
CA GLU A 167 1.02 -3.52 12.46
C GLU A 167 -0.11 -3.66 11.43
N GLU A 168 -1.08 -2.75 11.41
CA GLU A 168 -2.14 -2.71 10.40
C GLU A 168 -1.57 -2.56 8.98
N LYS A 169 -0.60 -1.64 8.80
CA LYS A 169 0.06 -1.43 7.50
C LYS A 169 0.75 -2.70 7.00
N VAL A 170 1.49 -3.39 7.88
CA VAL A 170 2.17 -4.65 7.54
C VAL A 170 1.17 -5.76 7.23
N ALA A 171 0.10 -5.88 8.02
CA ALA A 171 -0.95 -6.87 7.79
C ALA A 171 -1.66 -6.63 6.43
N LYS A 172 -1.91 -5.37 6.09
CA LYS A 172 -2.46 -4.97 4.78
C LYS A 172 -1.54 -5.38 3.64
N ARG A 173 -0.23 -5.12 3.75
CA ARG A 173 0.74 -5.53 2.73
C ARG A 173 0.76 -7.03 2.50
N LYS A 174 0.69 -7.84 3.56
CA LYS A 174 0.59 -9.30 3.44
C LYS A 174 -0.71 -9.73 2.75
N TYR A 175 -1.82 -9.05 3.02
CA TYR A 175 -3.09 -9.30 2.34
C TYR A 175 -3.06 -8.91 0.85
N ASP A 176 -2.50 -7.75 0.51
CA ASP A 176 -2.36 -7.28 -0.87
C ASP A 176 -1.48 -8.26 -1.68
N TYR A 177 -0.35 -8.69 -1.11
CA TYR A 177 0.52 -9.71 -1.70
C TYR A 177 -0.18 -11.06 -1.93
N ALA A 178 -0.92 -11.56 -0.93
CA ALA A 178 -1.66 -12.80 -1.09
C ALA A 178 -2.74 -12.67 -2.19
N THR A 179 -3.32 -11.50 -2.37
CA THR A 179 -4.27 -11.21 -3.46
C THR A 179 -3.59 -11.17 -4.83
N LEU A 180 -2.36 -10.66 -4.91
CA LEU A 180 -1.55 -10.73 -6.14
C LEU A 180 -1.24 -12.18 -6.53
N LYS A 181 -0.85 -13.04 -5.57
CA LYS A 181 -0.66 -14.48 -5.85
C LYS A 181 -1.93 -15.16 -6.37
N VAL A 182 -3.10 -14.82 -5.85
CA VAL A 182 -4.39 -15.31 -6.38
C VAL A 182 -4.58 -14.87 -7.84
N ALA A 183 -4.25 -13.62 -8.16
CA ALA A 183 -4.39 -13.11 -9.51
C ALA A 183 -3.42 -13.79 -10.49
N LEU A 184 -2.17 -14.03 -10.07
CA LEU A 184 -1.16 -14.75 -10.86
C LEU A 184 -1.61 -16.19 -11.15
N ALA A 185 -1.97 -16.95 -10.10
CA ALA A 185 -2.46 -18.32 -10.26
C ALA A 185 -3.72 -18.39 -11.14
N LYS A 186 -4.61 -17.39 -11.03
CA LYS A 186 -5.81 -17.31 -11.89
C LYS A 186 -5.45 -17.10 -13.36
N LYS A 187 -4.48 -16.22 -13.65
CA LYS A 187 -4.00 -15.99 -15.02
C LYS A 187 -3.36 -17.24 -15.61
N GLU A 188 -2.61 -18.00 -14.81
CA GLU A 188 -2.01 -19.26 -15.26
C GLU A 188 -3.06 -20.29 -15.66
N VAL A 189 -4.12 -20.45 -14.84
CA VAL A 189 -5.27 -21.30 -15.18
C VAL A 189 -5.93 -20.84 -16.47
N GLU A 190 -6.25 -19.54 -16.58
CA GLU A 190 -6.90 -18.97 -17.77
C GLU A 190 -6.03 -19.11 -19.04
N ALA A 191 -4.71 -18.99 -18.93
CA ALA A 191 -3.79 -19.17 -20.06
C ALA A 191 -3.82 -20.61 -20.58
N LYS A 192 -3.74 -21.61 -19.68
CA LYS A 192 -3.81 -23.03 -20.05
C LYS A 192 -5.17 -23.41 -20.66
N GLU A 193 -6.26 -22.91 -20.09
CA GLU A 193 -7.61 -23.10 -20.64
C GLU A 193 -7.73 -22.53 -22.06
N LEU A 194 -7.16 -21.36 -22.31
CA LEU A 194 -7.23 -20.66 -23.59
C LEU A 194 -6.36 -21.33 -24.67
N GLU A 195 -5.20 -21.88 -24.30
CA GLU A 195 -4.36 -22.67 -25.20
C GLU A 195 -5.08 -23.95 -25.67
N ILE A 196 -5.73 -24.64 -24.74
CA ILE A 196 -6.56 -25.83 -25.04
C ILE A 196 -7.73 -25.47 -25.95
N GLU A 197 -8.44 -24.37 -25.66
CA GLU A 197 -9.57 -23.92 -26.49
C GLU A 197 -9.13 -23.60 -27.94
N LYS A 198 -7.98 -22.91 -28.11
CA LYS A 198 -7.41 -22.62 -29.43
C LYS A 198 -7.09 -23.89 -30.22
N LEU A 199 -6.39 -24.85 -29.60
CA LEU A 199 -6.03 -26.10 -30.27
C LEU A 199 -7.26 -26.94 -30.62
N GLN A 200 -8.27 -26.98 -29.75
CA GLN A 200 -9.55 -27.64 -30.06
C GLN A 200 -10.25 -26.99 -31.25
N TYR A 201 -10.21 -25.66 -31.37
CA TYR A 201 -10.77 -24.95 -32.52
C TYR A 201 -10.01 -25.27 -33.83
N GLU A 202 -8.67 -25.29 -33.79
CA GLU A 202 -7.82 -25.66 -34.93
C GLU A 202 -8.09 -27.09 -35.39
N ILE A 203 -8.15 -28.04 -34.44
CA ILE A 203 -8.50 -29.45 -34.70
C ILE A 203 -9.87 -29.55 -35.36
N SER A 204 -10.89 -28.89 -34.81
CA SER A 204 -12.25 -28.94 -35.38
C SER A 204 -12.31 -28.37 -36.80
N THR A 205 -11.55 -27.31 -37.07
CA THR A 205 -11.45 -26.73 -38.40
C THR A 205 -10.77 -27.70 -39.37
N LEU A 206 -9.64 -28.30 -38.97
CA LEU A 206 -8.93 -29.30 -39.76
C LEU A 206 -9.77 -30.56 -40.02
N GLU A 207 -10.55 -31.02 -39.05
CA GLU A 207 -11.49 -32.14 -39.22
C GLU A 207 -12.53 -31.87 -40.32
N GLN A 208 -13.09 -30.65 -40.35
CA GLN A 208 -14.01 -30.25 -41.42
C GLN A 208 -13.33 -30.20 -42.79
N GLU A 209 -12.09 -29.71 -42.83
CA GLU A 209 -11.30 -29.67 -44.06
C GLU A 209 -10.92 -31.06 -44.57
N VAL A 210 -10.54 -31.97 -43.68
CA VAL A 210 -10.28 -33.39 -43.99
C VAL A 210 -11.56 -34.04 -44.52
N ALA A 211 -12.71 -33.82 -43.88
CA ALA A 211 -13.99 -34.36 -44.36
C ALA A 211 -14.35 -33.83 -45.76
N THR A 212 -14.11 -32.55 -46.03
CA THR A 212 -14.35 -31.93 -47.34
C THR A 212 -13.41 -32.50 -48.42
N ALA A 213 -12.12 -32.61 -48.11
CA ALA A 213 -11.12 -33.19 -49.02
C ALA A 213 -11.42 -34.67 -49.30
N GLN A 214 -11.82 -35.42 -48.28
CA GLN A 214 -12.24 -36.83 -48.42
C GLN A 214 -13.45 -36.94 -49.36
N HIS A 215 -14.46 -36.09 -49.20
CA HIS A 215 -15.62 -36.05 -50.10
C HIS A 215 -15.22 -35.76 -51.55
N GLN A 216 -14.27 -34.86 -51.78
CA GLN A 216 -13.76 -34.53 -53.12
C GLN A 216 -13.03 -35.73 -53.75
N VAL A 217 -12.15 -36.38 -53.00
CA VAL A 217 -11.44 -37.60 -53.42
C VAL A 217 -12.43 -38.71 -53.76
N ASP A 218 -13.43 -38.97 -52.90
CA ASP A 218 -14.44 -40.00 -53.14
C ASP A 218 -15.29 -39.72 -54.39
N ASN A 219 -15.61 -38.44 -54.65
CA ASN A 219 -16.31 -38.04 -55.86
C ASN A 219 -15.46 -38.26 -57.12
N LEU A 220 -14.16 -37.92 -57.07
CA LEU A 220 -13.23 -38.19 -58.19
C LEU A 220 -13.07 -39.70 -58.44
N LYS A 221 -13.01 -40.52 -57.38
CA LYS A 221 -12.98 -42.00 -57.48
C LYS A 221 -14.23 -42.54 -58.17
N LYS A 222 -15.41 -42.02 -57.82
CA LYS A 222 -16.68 -42.40 -58.46
C LYS A 222 -16.73 -42.00 -59.94
N LEU A 223 -16.25 -40.80 -60.28
CA LEU A 223 -16.17 -40.35 -61.67
C LEU A 223 -15.22 -41.21 -62.50
N LEU A 224 -14.05 -41.56 -61.94
CA LEU A 224 -13.08 -42.43 -62.61
C LEU A 224 -13.63 -43.85 -62.84
N ALA A 225 -14.36 -44.40 -61.86
CA ALA A 225 -14.98 -45.73 -61.98
C ALA A 225 -16.10 -45.82 -63.04
N GLY A 226 -16.68 -44.67 -63.43
CA GLY A 226 -17.73 -44.59 -64.46
C GLY A 226 -17.24 -44.10 -65.83
N ALA A 227 -15.95 -43.82 -66.01
CA ALA A 227 -15.37 -43.31 -67.25
C ALA A 227 -14.94 -44.46 -68.20
N ASP A 228 -15.02 -44.22 -69.51
CA ASP A 228 -14.55 -45.16 -70.53
C ASP A 228 -13.01 -45.11 -70.58
N PRO A 229 -12.28 -46.25 -70.50
CA PRO A 229 -10.82 -46.27 -70.42
C PRO A 229 -10.08 -45.61 -71.59
N ASP A 230 -10.72 -45.40 -72.73
CA ASP A 230 -10.13 -44.74 -73.91
C ASP A 230 -10.42 -43.21 -73.99
N ASP A 231 -11.21 -42.64 -73.06
CA ASP A 231 -11.69 -41.24 -73.12
C ASP A 231 -10.98 -40.30 -72.12
N GLY A 232 -9.65 -40.16 -72.24
CA GLY A 232 -8.89 -39.07 -71.60
C GLY A 232 -8.93 -39.02 -70.06
N THR A 233 -8.96 -40.18 -69.40
CA THR A 233 -9.01 -40.34 -67.93
C THR A 233 -7.78 -39.78 -67.19
N GLU A 234 -6.67 -39.55 -67.88
CA GLU A 234 -5.40 -39.01 -67.33
C GLU A 234 -5.60 -37.73 -66.50
N VAL A 235 -6.53 -36.85 -66.89
CA VAL A 235 -6.82 -35.60 -66.17
C VAL A 235 -7.54 -35.86 -64.84
N ILE A 236 -8.40 -36.87 -64.78
CA ILE A 236 -9.12 -37.27 -63.55
C ILE A 236 -8.15 -37.96 -62.60
N GLU A 237 -7.29 -38.84 -63.10
CA GLU A 237 -6.24 -39.50 -62.32
C GLU A 237 -5.24 -38.51 -61.74
N ALA A 238 -4.78 -37.53 -62.53
CA ALA A 238 -3.89 -36.47 -62.03
C ALA A 238 -4.54 -35.64 -60.92
N LYS A 239 -5.85 -35.31 -61.05
CA LYS A 239 -6.62 -34.62 -60.01
C LYS A 239 -6.83 -35.48 -58.76
N LEU A 240 -7.06 -36.78 -58.95
CA LEU A 240 -7.22 -37.73 -57.86
C LEU A 240 -5.92 -37.85 -57.06
N ASN A 241 -4.78 -38.09 -57.73
CA ASN A 241 -3.47 -38.17 -57.08
C ASN A 241 -3.14 -36.88 -56.30
N LYS A 242 -3.46 -35.71 -56.86
CA LYS A 242 -3.28 -34.43 -56.18
C LYS A 242 -4.20 -34.32 -54.95
N GLY A 243 -5.48 -34.66 -55.09
CA GLY A 243 -6.46 -34.62 -53.99
C GLY A 243 -6.13 -35.60 -52.86
N GLU A 244 -5.63 -36.79 -53.18
CA GLU A 244 -5.16 -37.77 -52.19
C GLU A 244 -3.92 -37.29 -51.44
N ALA A 245 -2.98 -36.63 -52.14
CA ALA A 245 -1.82 -36.02 -51.50
C ALA A 245 -2.22 -34.88 -50.55
N GLU A 246 -3.13 -34.00 -50.96
CA GLU A 246 -3.67 -32.91 -50.13
C GLU A 246 -4.44 -33.45 -48.91
N LEU A 247 -5.26 -34.49 -49.08
CA LEU A 247 -5.97 -35.16 -48.00
C LEU A 247 -5.00 -35.77 -46.98
N ASN A 248 -3.98 -36.52 -47.43
CA ASN A 248 -2.98 -37.11 -46.56
C ASN A 248 -2.19 -36.05 -45.78
N ALA A 249 -1.87 -34.92 -46.42
CA ALA A 249 -1.21 -33.80 -45.76
C ALA A 249 -2.07 -33.22 -44.62
N LYS A 250 -3.36 -32.98 -44.87
CA LYS A 250 -4.29 -32.48 -43.85
C LYS A 250 -4.52 -33.48 -42.71
N GLN A 251 -4.61 -34.78 -43.02
CA GLN A 251 -4.70 -35.83 -42.00
C GLN A 251 -3.43 -35.89 -41.14
N ALA A 252 -2.25 -35.72 -41.72
CA ALA A 252 -0.99 -35.66 -40.97
C ALA A 252 -0.90 -34.41 -40.09
N GLU A 253 -1.40 -33.26 -40.56
CA GLU A 253 -1.48 -32.03 -39.77
C GLU A 253 -2.46 -32.16 -38.60
N LEU A 254 -3.66 -32.71 -38.86
CA LEU A 254 -4.64 -33.02 -37.82
C LEU A 254 -4.06 -33.95 -36.75
N ALA A 255 -3.36 -35.02 -37.16
CA ALA A 255 -2.72 -35.94 -36.22
C ALA A 255 -1.67 -35.24 -35.34
N LYS A 256 -0.86 -34.35 -35.92
CA LYS A 256 0.11 -33.55 -35.15
C LYS A 256 -0.58 -32.68 -34.11
N LYS A 257 -1.67 -31.99 -34.49
CA LYS A 257 -2.46 -31.14 -33.59
C LYS A 257 -3.17 -31.93 -32.50
N GLN A 258 -3.69 -33.12 -32.81
CA GLN A 258 -4.26 -34.03 -31.83
C GLN A 258 -3.21 -34.51 -30.81
N THR A 259 -1.99 -34.83 -31.26
CA THR A 259 -0.89 -35.16 -30.35
C THR A 259 -0.43 -33.97 -29.51
N GLU A 260 -0.44 -32.75 -30.07
CA GLU A 260 -0.15 -31.52 -29.32
C GLU A 260 -1.17 -31.29 -28.20
N LEU A 261 -2.46 -31.45 -28.49
CA LEU A 261 -3.53 -31.37 -27.49
C LEU A 261 -3.41 -32.49 -26.43
N GLU A 262 -3.10 -33.72 -26.85
CA GLU A 262 -2.90 -34.85 -25.92
C GLU A 262 -1.76 -34.56 -24.94
N LYS A 263 -0.63 -34.04 -25.42
CA LYS A 263 0.49 -33.62 -24.56
C LYS A 263 0.11 -32.52 -23.56
N LEU A 264 -0.68 -31.52 -23.97
CA LEU A 264 -1.14 -30.47 -23.06
C LEU A 264 -2.15 -30.98 -22.03
N LEU A 265 -2.95 -31.98 -22.38
CA LEU A 265 -3.85 -32.62 -21.43
C LEU A 265 -3.08 -33.54 -20.47
N ASP A 266 -2.06 -34.24 -20.95
CA ASP A 266 -1.18 -35.05 -20.11
C ASP A 266 -0.33 -34.21 -19.16
N SER A 267 0.08 -32.99 -19.56
CA SER A 267 0.82 -32.07 -18.67
C SER A 267 -0.06 -31.47 -17.56
N LEU A 268 -1.38 -31.42 -17.78
CA LEU A 268 -2.36 -31.11 -16.72
C LEU A 268 -2.53 -32.27 -15.73
N ASP A 269 -2.27 -33.50 -16.16
CA ASP A 269 -2.26 -34.66 -15.28
C ASP A 269 -0.98 -34.68 -14.43
N PRO A 270 -1.07 -34.66 -13.09
CA PRO A 270 0.12 -34.76 -12.25
C PRO A 270 0.98 -36.02 -12.49
N GLU A 271 0.45 -37.09 -13.09
CA GLU A 271 1.15 -38.37 -13.27
C GLU A 271 1.90 -38.52 -14.61
N GLY A 272 1.68 -37.63 -15.58
CA GLY A 272 2.19 -37.74 -16.96
C GLY A 272 3.35 -36.82 -17.36
N LYS A 273 3.91 -36.06 -16.41
CA LYS A 273 4.84 -34.95 -16.71
C LYS A 273 6.16 -35.40 -17.33
N THR A 274 6.64 -34.61 -18.29
CA THR A 274 8.00 -34.76 -18.85
C THR A 274 9.06 -34.19 -17.90
N GLN A 275 10.32 -34.60 -18.06
CA GLN A 275 11.42 -34.06 -17.23
C GLN A 275 11.57 -32.54 -17.38
N ASP A 276 11.45 -32.02 -18.61
CA ASP A 276 11.55 -30.58 -18.89
C ASP A 276 10.43 -29.79 -18.18
N GLU A 277 9.20 -30.35 -18.13
CA GLU A 277 8.08 -29.73 -17.39
C GLU A 277 8.29 -29.79 -15.87
N LEU A 278 8.84 -30.89 -15.35
CA LEU A 278 9.19 -31.00 -13.93
C LEU A 278 10.29 -30.02 -13.53
N ASP A 279 11.27 -29.80 -14.40
CA ASP A 279 12.36 -28.85 -14.16
C ASP A 279 11.84 -27.40 -14.17
N LYS A 280 11.00 -27.04 -15.14
CA LYS A 280 10.34 -25.72 -15.19
C LYS A 280 9.47 -25.47 -13.94
N GLU A 281 8.68 -26.46 -13.55
CA GLU A 281 7.83 -26.41 -12.35
C GLU A 281 8.66 -26.27 -11.06
N ALA A 282 9.85 -26.88 -11.01
CA ALA A 282 10.77 -26.74 -9.89
C ALA A 282 11.36 -25.32 -9.81
N GLU A 283 11.73 -24.72 -10.95
CA GLU A 283 12.19 -23.33 -11.03
C GLU A 283 11.09 -22.35 -10.60
N GLU A 284 9.87 -22.50 -11.12
CA GLU A 284 8.71 -21.70 -10.70
C GLU A 284 8.46 -21.83 -9.19
N ALA A 285 8.57 -23.04 -8.63
CA ALA A 285 8.41 -23.26 -7.19
C ALA A 285 9.55 -22.64 -6.36
N GLU A 286 10.77 -22.54 -6.88
CA GLU A 286 11.89 -21.85 -6.24
C GLU A 286 11.68 -20.33 -6.26
N LEU A 287 11.22 -19.78 -7.39
CA LEU A 287 10.83 -18.38 -7.51
C LEU A 287 9.67 -18.02 -6.58
N ASP A 288 8.66 -18.88 -6.45
CA ASP A 288 7.52 -18.67 -5.55
C ASP A 288 7.95 -18.56 -4.08
N LYS A 289 8.90 -19.42 -3.67
CA LYS A 289 9.52 -19.37 -2.34
C LYS A 289 10.34 -18.10 -2.15
N LYS A 290 11.15 -17.72 -3.15
CA LYS A 290 11.96 -16.49 -3.10
C LYS A 290 11.08 -15.25 -2.96
N ALA A 291 9.95 -15.19 -3.68
CA ALA A 291 8.97 -14.12 -3.54
C ALA A 291 8.38 -14.08 -2.11
N ASP A 292 8.04 -15.24 -1.53
CA ASP A 292 7.56 -15.31 -0.15
C ASP A 292 8.60 -14.85 0.88
N GLU A 293 9.86 -15.21 0.69
CA GLU A 293 10.96 -14.73 1.53
C GLU A 293 11.17 -13.22 1.42
N LEU A 294 11.16 -12.67 0.21
CA LEU A 294 11.29 -11.24 -0.04
C LEU A 294 10.12 -10.46 0.56
N GLN A 295 8.88 -10.96 0.42
CA GLN A 295 7.71 -10.34 1.05
C GLN A 295 7.82 -10.33 2.58
N ASN A 296 8.35 -11.40 3.19
CA ASN A 296 8.57 -11.41 4.64
C ASN A 296 9.63 -10.37 5.06
N LYS A 297 10.72 -10.24 4.28
CA LYS A 297 11.73 -9.19 4.51
C LYS A 297 11.15 -7.78 4.36
N VAL A 298 10.32 -7.52 3.35
CA VAL A 298 9.60 -6.25 3.19
C VAL A 298 8.76 -5.94 4.42
N ALA A 299 7.98 -6.91 4.91
CA ALA A 299 7.16 -6.76 6.12
C ALA A 299 8.00 -6.45 7.37
N ASP A 300 9.13 -7.13 7.55
CA ASP A 300 10.03 -6.91 8.68
C ASP A 300 10.70 -5.53 8.62
N LEU A 301 11.14 -5.10 7.42
CA LEU A 301 11.71 -3.77 7.19
C LEU A 301 10.68 -2.67 7.42
N GLU A 302 9.44 -2.82 6.96
CA GLU A 302 8.37 -1.86 7.23
C GLU A 302 8.08 -1.73 8.74
N LYS A 303 8.12 -2.84 9.47
CA LYS A 303 7.97 -2.83 10.94
C LYS A 303 9.15 -2.12 11.61
N GLU A 304 10.38 -2.40 11.19
CA GLU A 304 11.59 -1.74 11.72
C GLU A 304 11.57 -0.23 11.43
N ILE A 305 11.22 0.17 10.21
CA ILE A 305 11.06 1.57 9.80
C ILE A 305 10.01 2.27 10.66
N SER A 306 8.85 1.65 10.87
CA SER A 306 7.78 2.24 11.68
C SER A 306 8.21 2.41 13.14
N ASN A 307 8.92 1.44 13.71
CA ASN A 307 9.47 1.55 15.06
C ASN A 307 10.48 2.70 15.17
N LEU A 308 11.35 2.86 14.17
CA LEU A 308 12.31 3.97 14.10
C LEU A 308 11.60 5.33 13.98
N GLU A 309 10.52 5.41 13.21
CA GLU A 309 9.70 6.63 13.09
C GLU A 309 9.03 7.01 14.41
N ILE A 310 8.51 6.02 15.15
CA ILE A 310 7.93 6.23 16.49
C ILE A 310 9.00 6.74 17.47
N LEU A 311 10.19 6.11 17.47
CA LEU A 311 11.30 6.54 18.32
C LEU A 311 11.75 7.97 17.98
N LEU A 312 11.82 8.32 16.71
CA LEU A 312 12.18 9.66 16.26
C LEU A 312 11.15 10.71 16.71
N GLY A 313 9.86 10.37 16.68
CA GLY A 313 8.77 11.26 17.11
C GLY A 313 8.71 11.52 18.61
N GLY A 314 9.46 10.77 19.42
CA GLY A 314 9.54 10.92 20.88
C GLY A 314 10.92 11.36 21.41
N ALA A 315 11.89 11.65 20.54
CA ALA A 315 13.22 12.07 20.94
C ALA A 315 13.29 13.58 21.23
N ASP A 316 13.69 13.96 22.44
CA ASP A 316 13.79 15.37 22.89
C ASP A 316 15.19 16.00 22.63
N SER A 317 16.21 15.23 22.24
CA SER A 317 17.60 15.70 22.00
C SER A 317 17.98 15.71 20.51
N GLU A 318 18.52 16.82 20.01
CA GLU A 318 18.92 16.96 18.60
C GLU A 318 20.03 15.97 18.18
N ASP A 319 21.02 15.68 19.06
CA ASP A 319 22.15 14.81 18.73
C ASP A 319 21.76 13.32 18.56
N ASP A 320 20.77 12.81 19.30
CA ASP A 320 20.33 11.41 19.18
C ASP A 320 19.46 11.19 17.93
N THR A 321 18.83 12.25 17.39
CA THR A 321 17.96 12.15 16.21
C THR A 321 18.72 11.94 14.91
N ALA A 322 19.94 12.48 14.76
CA ALA A 322 20.72 12.36 13.53
C ALA A 322 21.11 10.91 13.22
N ALA A 323 21.50 10.14 14.24
CA ALA A 323 21.83 8.72 14.10
C ALA A 323 20.59 7.88 13.71
N LEU A 324 19.43 8.18 14.32
CA LEU A 324 18.16 7.51 13.99
C LEU A 324 17.68 7.86 12.58
N GLN A 325 17.82 9.12 12.15
CA GLN A 325 17.49 9.54 10.79
C GLN A 325 18.36 8.84 9.74
N ASN A 326 19.66 8.68 10.00
CA ASN A 326 20.57 7.97 9.12
C ASN A 326 20.21 6.47 9.01
N LYS A 327 19.91 5.82 10.14
CA LYS A 327 19.41 4.44 10.16
C LYS A 327 18.09 4.29 9.40
N LEU A 328 17.15 5.21 9.62
CA LEU A 328 15.86 5.23 8.93
C LEU A 328 16.03 5.37 7.41
N ALA A 329 16.91 6.27 6.96
CA ALA A 329 17.22 6.46 5.55
C ALA A 329 17.83 5.18 4.94
N THR A 330 18.76 4.54 5.64
CA THR A 330 19.38 3.27 5.22
C THR A 330 18.34 2.16 5.07
N LYS A 331 17.46 2.02 6.07
CA LYS A 331 16.39 1.00 6.07
C LYS A 331 15.34 1.25 4.99
N LYS A 332 15.00 2.51 4.72
CA LYS A 332 14.11 2.89 3.60
C LYS A 332 14.72 2.53 2.25
N ALA A 333 16.03 2.72 2.06
CA ALA A 333 16.72 2.30 0.85
C ALA A 333 16.76 0.77 0.70
N GLU A 334 17.00 0.04 1.79
CA GLU A 334 16.94 -1.43 1.82
C GLU A 334 15.54 -1.95 1.48
N LEU A 335 14.49 -1.32 2.01
CA LEU A 335 13.09 -1.62 1.69
C LEU A 335 12.81 -1.41 0.19
N GLU A 336 13.24 -0.28 -0.39
CA GLU A 336 13.02 0.00 -1.81
C GLU A 336 13.71 -1.03 -2.70
N LYS A 337 14.95 -1.41 -2.37
CA LYS A 337 15.68 -2.45 -3.10
C LYS A 337 14.97 -3.81 -3.01
N THR A 338 14.57 -4.20 -1.81
CA THR A 338 13.88 -5.49 -1.58
C THR A 338 12.52 -5.52 -2.29
N GLN A 339 11.79 -4.41 -2.33
CA GLN A 339 10.54 -4.30 -3.06
C GLN A 339 10.75 -4.49 -4.58
N LYS A 340 11.80 -3.89 -5.15
CA LYS A 340 12.14 -4.09 -6.57
C LYS A 340 12.48 -5.54 -6.88
N GLU A 341 13.22 -6.22 -6.01
CA GLU A 341 13.53 -7.65 -6.16
C GLU A 341 12.27 -8.51 -6.05
N LEU A 342 11.33 -8.15 -5.16
CA LEU A 342 10.04 -8.84 -5.03
C LEU A 342 9.18 -8.66 -6.29
N ASP A 343 9.09 -7.43 -6.80
CA ASP A 343 8.32 -7.12 -8.00
C ASP A 343 8.88 -7.85 -9.22
N ALA A 344 10.21 -7.96 -9.34
CA ALA A 344 10.86 -8.74 -10.39
C ALA A 344 10.54 -10.24 -10.27
N ALA A 345 10.66 -10.83 -9.08
CA ALA A 345 10.33 -12.23 -8.85
C ALA A 345 8.85 -12.55 -9.14
N LEU A 346 7.93 -11.63 -8.81
CA LEU A 346 6.51 -11.78 -9.12
C LEU A 346 6.21 -11.67 -10.61
N ASN A 347 7.00 -10.89 -11.36
CA ASN A 347 6.87 -10.77 -12.81
C ASN A 347 7.33 -12.05 -13.52
N GLU A 348 8.45 -12.65 -13.06
CA GLU A 348 8.95 -13.93 -13.56
C GLU A 348 7.99 -15.11 -13.31
N LEU A 349 7.15 -15.03 -12.26
CA LEU A 349 6.11 -16.02 -11.96
C LEU A 349 4.85 -15.91 -12.84
N GLY A 350 4.74 -14.87 -13.67
CA GLY A 350 3.59 -14.71 -14.57
C GLY A 350 3.67 -15.64 -15.79
N PRO A 351 2.52 -15.96 -16.43
CA PRO A 351 2.51 -16.78 -17.66
C PRO A 351 3.25 -16.14 -18.84
N ASP A 352 3.61 -14.85 -18.75
CA ASP A 352 4.36 -14.10 -19.76
C ASP A 352 5.89 -14.05 -19.45
N GLY A 353 6.35 -14.71 -18.38
CA GLY A 353 7.74 -14.63 -17.89
C GLY A 353 8.81 -15.28 -18.80
N ASP A 354 8.40 -16.01 -19.84
CA ASP A 354 9.31 -16.65 -20.82
C ASP A 354 9.75 -15.71 -21.96
N GLU A 355 9.16 -14.52 -22.12
CA GLU A 355 9.63 -13.53 -23.10
C GLU A 355 10.50 -12.47 -22.40
N GLU A 356 11.78 -12.34 -22.82
CA GLU A 356 12.63 -11.18 -22.50
C GLU A 356 12.03 -9.90 -23.13
N GLU A 357 10.90 -9.42 -22.62
CA GLU A 357 10.43 -8.06 -22.84
C GLU A 357 10.71 -7.25 -21.59
N THR A 358 11.67 -6.32 -21.72
CA THR A 358 11.87 -5.23 -20.76
C THR A 358 10.52 -4.60 -20.39
N PRO A 359 10.13 -4.51 -19.11
CA PRO A 359 8.76 -4.19 -18.76
C PRO A 359 8.47 -2.70 -18.98
N ALA A 360 7.31 -2.40 -19.56
CA ALA A 360 6.68 -1.10 -19.35
C ALA A 360 6.39 -0.94 -17.84
N PRO A 361 6.78 0.18 -17.21
CA PRO A 361 6.70 0.33 -15.76
C PRO A 361 5.24 0.30 -15.27
N ALA A 362 4.94 -0.62 -14.36
CA ALA A 362 3.73 -0.57 -13.54
C ALA A 362 3.74 0.74 -12.70
N PRO A 363 2.57 1.34 -12.43
CA PRO A 363 2.50 2.61 -11.71
C PRO A 363 3.11 2.46 -10.32
N GLN A 364 4.16 3.25 -10.04
CA GLN A 364 4.72 3.39 -8.72
C GLN A 364 3.60 3.69 -7.71
N PRO A 365 3.63 3.11 -6.49
CA PRO A 365 2.83 3.65 -5.40
C PRO A 365 3.23 5.12 -5.25
N GLU A 366 2.24 6.02 -5.35
CA GLU A 366 2.44 7.46 -5.25
C GLU A 366 3.26 7.77 -4.00
N GLN A 367 4.52 8.18 -4.21
CA GLN A 367 5.27 8.86 -3.17
C GLN A 367 4.43 10.08 -2.77
N PRO A 368 4.20 10.34 -1.47
CA PRO A 368 3.74 11.65 -1.05
C PRO A 368 4.72 12.66 -1.66
N ALA A 369 4.21 13.58 -2.47
CA ALA A 369 5.04 14.60 -3.10
C ALA A 369 5.95 15.23 -2.02
N PRO A 370 7.28 15.34 -2.24
CA PRO A 370 8.11 16.12 -1.35
C PRO A 370 7.48 17.51 -1.23
N ALA A 371 7.26 17.95 0.02
CA ALA A 371 6.66 19.25 0.28
C ALA A 371 7.34 20.31 -0.59
N PRO A 372 6.58 21.13 -1.33
CA PRO A 372 7.16 22.11 -2.22
C PRO A 372 8.12 22.97 -1.40
N LYS A 373 9.39 22.95 -1.81
CA LYS A 373 10.38 23.92 -1.34
C LYS A 373 9.74 25.30 -1.58
N PRO A 374 9.70 26.20 -0.58
CA PRO A 374 9.12 27.52 -0.77
C PRO A 374 9.73 28.16 -2.02
N GLU A 375 8.93 28.29 -3.07
CA GLU A 375 9.32 29.09 -4.21
C GLU A 375 9.52 30.51 -3.68
N GLN A 376 10.73 31.03 -3.85
CA GLN A 376 10.88 32.48 -3.78
C GLN A 376 9.87 33.08 -4.75
N PRO A 377 9.08 34.08 -4.31
CA PRO A 377 8.13 34.71 -5.20
C PRO A 377 8.87 35.21 -6.44
N THR A 378 8.34 34.86 -7.60
CA THR A 378 8.77 35.40 -8.89
C THR A 378 8.80 36.93 -8.79
N PRO A 379 9.86 37.59 -9.28
CA PRO A 379 9.88 39.04 -9.39
C PRO A 379 8.66 39.49 -10.21
N ALA A 380 7.86 40.39 -9.64
CA ALA A 380 6.68 40.94 -10.29
C ALA A 380 7.01 41.46 -11.71
N PRO A 381 6.10 41.28 -12.69
CA PRO A 381 6.30 41.81 -14.03
C PRO A 381 6.54 43.32 -13.97
N LYS A 382 7.57 43.75 -14.70
CA LYS A 382 8.01 45.14 -14.81
C LYS A 382 6.83 46.01 -15.27
N PRO A 383 6.48 47.10 -14.56
CA PRO A 383 5.44 48.02 -15.01
C PRO A 383 5.81 48.61 -16.37
N GLU A 384 4.85 48.66 -17.29
CA GLU A 384 4.95 49.46 -18.50
C GLU A 384 5.14 50.94 -18.10
N GLN A 385 6.10 51.60 -18.76
CA GLN A 385 6.43 52.98 -18.49
C GLN A 385 5.25 53.91 -18.84
N PRO A 386 4.78 54.76 -17.92
CA PRO A 386 3.96 55.89 -18.30
C PRO A 386 4.82 56.91 -19.06
N THR A 387 4.21 57.58 -20.02
CA THR A 387 4.80 58.69 -20.79
C THR A 387 5.34 59.79 -19.86
N PRO A 388 6.43 60.49 -20.24
CA PRO A 388 7.10 61.43 -19.34
C PRO A 388 6.23 62.66 -19.05
N ALA A 389 5.97 62.91 -17.77
CA ALA A 389 5.44 64.19 -17.28
C ALA A 389 6.55 65.26 -17.21
N PRO A 390 6.24 66.55 -17.42
CA PRO A 390 7.23 67.62 -17.50
C PRO A 390 7.96 67.85 -16.17
N LYS A 391 9.23 68.25 -16.29
CA LYS A 391 10.26 68.37 -15.24
C LYS A 391 9.89 69.42 -14.16
N PRO A 392 9.79 69.02 -12.88
CA PRO A 392 9.78 69.95 -11.75
C PRO A 392 11.22 70.33 -11.34
N GLU A 393 11.38 71.57 -10.87
CA GLU A 393 12.65 72.18 -10.46
C GLU A 393 13.34 71.45 -9.28
N GLN A 394 14.68 71.48 -9.28
CA GLN A 394 15.53 70.87 -8.25
C GLN A 394 15.37 71.56 -6.89
N PRO A 395 15.07 70.82 -5.80
CA PRO A 395 15.40 71.26 -4.46
C PRO A 395 16.88 70.98 -4.15
N ALA A 396 17.50 71.85 -3.35
CA ALA A 396 18.91 71.80 -2.97
C ALA A 396 19.29 70.50 -2.22
N PRO A 397 20.55 70.02 -2.34
CA PRO A 397 20.99 68.78 -1.71
C PRO A 397 21.04 68.87 -0.18
N ALA A 398 20.54 67.83 0.49
CA ALA A 398 20.60 67.64 1.94
C ALA A 398 22.02 67.21 2.39
N PRO A 399 22.45 67.57 3.62
CA PRO A 399 23.80 67.34 4.11
C PRO A 399 24.09 65.87 4.43
N LYS A 400 25.36 65.50 4.29
CA LYS A 400 25.90 64.14 4.43
C LYS A 400 25.93 63.71 5.91
N PRO A 401 25.60 62.46 6.28
CA PRO A 401 25.75 61.96 7.64
C PRO A 401 27.22 61.83 8.03
N GLU A 402 27.59 62.35 9.21
CA GLU A 402 28.89 62.12 9.85
C GLU A 402 29.00 60.67 10.35
N GLN A 403 30.17 60.05 10.15
CA GLN A 403 30.49 58.74 10.71
C GLN A 403 30.70 58.84 12.23
N PRO A 404 30.22 57.87 13.03
CA PRO A 404 30.56 57.80 14.45
C PRO A 404 32.06 57.50 14.64
N ALA A 405 32.67 58.15 15.63
CA ALA A 405 34.05 57.90 16.04
C ALA A 405 34.23 56.46 16.56
N PRO A 406 35.40 55.82 16.32
CA PRO A 406 35.68 54.47 16.81
C PRO A 406 35.79 54.43 18.35
N ALA A 407 35.22 53.37 18.93
CA ALA A 407 35.19 53.12 20.37
C ALA A 407 36.59 52.85 20.98
N PRO A 408 36.85 53.27 22.22
CA PRO A 408 38.13 53.06 22.89
C PRO A 408 38.34 51.60 23.29
N LYS A 409 39.61 51.19 23.28
CA LYS A 409 40.09 49.82 23.52
C LYS A 409 39.99 49.46 25.02
N PRO A 410 39.66 48.21 25.40
CA PRO A 410 39.55 47.81 26.81
C PRO A 410 40.92 47.80 27.52
N GLU A 411 40.98 48.39 28.72
CA GLU A 411 42.10 48.24 29.65
C GLU A 411 42.09 46.85 30.31
N GLN A 412 43.27 46.22 30.40
CA GLN A 412 43.46 44.95 31.10
C GLN A 412 43.37 45.14 32.62
N PRO A 413 42.73 44.20 33.37
CA PRO A 413 42.72 44.25 34.83
C PRO A 413 44.10 43.93 35.42
N ALA A 414 44.45 44.63 36.50
CA ALA A 414 45.65 44.36 37.29
C ALA A 414 45.61 42.98 37.98
N PRO A 415 46.75 42.30 38.18
CA PRO A 415 46.80 40.98 38.81
C PRO A 415 46.42 41.03 40.30
N ALA A 416 45.66 40.01 40.73
CA ALA A 416 45.16 39.86 42.10
C ALA A 416 46.26 39.56 43.15
N PRO A 417 46.11 40.03 44.40
CA PRO A 417 47.07 39.79 45.47
C PRO A 417 47.06 38.32 45.96
N LYS A 418 48.22 37.88 46.45
CA LYS A 418 48.54 36.51 46.88
C LYS A 418 47.80 36.14 48.19
N PRO A 419 47.41 34.86 48.40
CA PRO A 419 46.70 34.44 49.61
C PRO A 419 47.59 34.46 50.87
N GLU A 420 47.05 34.99 51.97
CA GLU A 420 47.62 34.81 53.31
C GLU A 420 47.32 33.40 53.84
N GLN A 421 48.33 32.76 54.44
CA GLN A 421 48.20 31.45 55.09
C GLN A 421 47.42 31.56 56.40
N PRO A 422 46.62 30.54 56.77
CA PRO A 422 45.95 30.51 58.06
C PRO A 422 46.94 30.18 59.19
N THR A 423 46.90 30.98 60.26
CA THR A 423 47.57 30.69 61.54
C THR A 423 46.92 29.49 62.24
N PRO A 424 47.71 28.52 62.76
CA PRO A 424 47.19 27.43 63.58
C PRO A 424 46.75 27.95 64.96
N GLY A 425 45.55 27.59 65.41
CA GLY A 425 45.07 27.90 66.76
C GLY A 425 45.72 27.00 67.83
N PRO A 426 46.01 27.52 69.05
CA PRO A 426 46.35 26.68 70.19
C PRO A 426 45.14 26.39 71.10
N LYS A 427 45.29 25.22 71.74
CA LYS A 427 44.36 24.43 72.56
C LYS A 427 43.81 25.15 73.79
N ILE A 428 42.61 24.74 74.20
CA ILE A 428 42.12 24.90 75.57
C ILE A 428 42.15 23.51 76.21
N GLU A 429 42.77 23.45 77.38
CA GLU A 429 42.86 22.32 78.32
C GLU A 429 41.62 22.25 79.21
#